data_AF-A0A819JL08-F1
#
_entry.id   AF-A0A819JL08-F1
#
_cell.length_a   1.000
_cell.length_b   1.000
_cell.length_c   1.000
_cell.angle_alpha   90.00
_cell.angle_beta   90.00
_cell.angle_gamma   90.00
#
_symmetry.space_group_name_H-M   'P 1'
#
loop_
_entity.id
_entity.type
_entity.pdbx_description
1 polymer ?
#
loop_
_entity_poly.entity_id
_entity_poly.type
_entity_poly.pdbx_seq_one_letter_code
_entity_poly.pdbx_strand_id
1 'polypeptide(L)' 'QGQTLNKVVIDLKLPNDTDDIAAVYVPLSRVKRLVDLIILRHFDYKVLTIKPSKSQLAEMERLDKLYLDTQTRFSQWFQ' A
#
# COMPACT_ATOMS: atom_id res chain seq x y z
N GLN A 1 -1.73 10.99 -3.84
CA GLN A 1 -1.10 9.64 -3.89
C GLN A 1 -0.43 9.49 -5.25
N GLY A 2 0.52 8.57 -5.45
CA GLY A 2 1.16 8.33 -6.76
C GLY A 2 2.36 9.22 -7.11
N GLN A 3 2.97 9.90 -6.14
CA GLN A 3 4.21 10.68 -6.34
C GLN A 3 5.40 9.95 -5.73
N THR A 4 6.50 9.86 -6.47
CA THR A 4 7.79 9.44 -5.92
C THR A 4 8.65 10.67 -5.64
N LEU A 5 9.11 10.79 -4.40
CA LEU A 5 9.86 11.93 -3.90
C LEU A 5 11.30 11.52 -3.57
N ASN A 6 12.25 12.41 -3.83
CA ASN A 6 13.67 12.14 -3.61
C ASN A 6 14.07 12.18 -2.13
N LYS A 7 13.33 12.93 -1.30
CA LYS A 7 13.46 13.00 0.16
C LYS A 7 12.09 13.31 0.76
N VAL A 8 11.75 12.67 1.88
CA VAL A 8 10.46 12.86 2.55
C VAL A 8 10.65 12.95 4.06
N VAL A 9 10.05 13.97 4.64
CA VAL A 9 9.86 14.10 6.09
C VAL A 9 8.40 13.80 6.37
N ILE A 10 8.14 12.82 7.23
CA ILE A 10 6.77 12.39 7.57
C ILE A 10 6.53 12.65 9.05
N ASP A 11 5.49 13.43 9.33
CA ASP A 11 4.89 13.49 10.65
C ASP A 11 3.79 12.43 10.77
N LEU A 12 4.17 11.20 11.14
CA LEU A 12 3.24 10.09 11.32
C LEU A 12 2.42 10.29 12.61
N LYS A 13 1.30 11.00 12.52
CA LYS A 13 0.27 11.00 13.56
C LYS A 13 -0.62 9.78 13.36
N LEU A 14 -0.47 8.79 14.24
CA LEU A 14 -1.36 7.62 14.25
C LEU A 14 -2.80 8.09 14.48
N PRO A 15 -3.78 7.66 13.65
CA PRO A 15 -5.18 7.90 13.93
C PRO A 15 -5.54 7.18 15.24
N ASN A 16 -6.23 7.87 16.15
CA ASN A 16 -6.60 7.26 17.44
C ASN A 16 -7.63 6.12 17.31
N ASP A 17 -8.38 6.05 16.20
CA ASP A 17 -9.55 5.15 16.10
C ASP A 17 -9.93 4.75 14.66
N THR A 18 -9.02 4.76 13.69
CA THR A 18 -9.38 4.29 12.33
C THR A 18 -8.33 3.39 11.72
N ASP A 19 -8.81 2.25 11.20
CA ASP A 19 -8.12 1.19 10.44
C ASP A 19 -7.48 1.68 9.12
N ASP A 20 -7.18 2.97 8.98
CA ASP A 20 -6.64 3.53 7.75
C ASP A 20 -5.12 3.38 7.69
N ILE A 21 -4.65 2.14 7.56
CA ILE A 21 -3.24 1.82 7.26
C ILE A 21 -2.78 2.56 6.02
N ALA A 22 -3.68 2.83 5.06
CA ALA A 22 -3.31 3.57 3.87
C ALA A 22 -2.79 4.97 4.22
N ALA A 23 -3.28 5.58 5.32
CA ALA A 23 -2.75 6.83 5.85
C ALA A 23 -1.28 6.74 6.30
N VAL A 24 -0.80 5.54 6.66
CA VAL A 24 0.60 5.28 7.06
C VAL A 24 1.44 4.74 5.91
N TYR A 25 0.93 3.73 5.20
CA TYR A 25 1.64 3.06 4.11
C TYR A 25 1.88 3.99 2.91
N VAL A 26 0.89 4.83 2.55
CA VAL A 26 1.00 5.69 1.36
C VAL A 26 2.07 6.78 1.52
N PRO A 27 2.24 7.44 2.67
CA PRO A 27 3.39 8.32 2.89
C PRO A 27 4.73 7.58 2.84
N LEU A 28 4.81 6.38 3.42
CA LEU A 28 6.03 5.58 3.44
C LEU A 28 6.46 5.12 2.03
N SER A 29 5.50 4.80 1.15
CA SER A 29 5.78 4.36 -0.22
C SER A 29 6.22 5.47 -1.18
N ARG A 30 6.30 6.73 -0.73
CA ARG A 30 6.72 7.85 -1.58
C ARG A 30 8.21 7.88 -1.87
N VAL A 31 9.04 7.16 -1.11
CA VAL A 31 10.50 7.14 -1.29
C VAL A 31 10.97 5.80 -1.86
N LYS A 32 12.05 5.82 -2.65
CA LYS A 32 12.67 4.61 -3.20
C LYS A 32 13.67 3.95 -2.25
N ARG A 33 14.31 4.73 -1.37
CA ARG A 33 15.37 4.27 -0.47
C ARG A 33 15.11 4.75 0.94
N LEU A 34 15.51 3.95 1.92
CA LEU A 34 15.31 4.26 3.34
C LEU A 34 16.09 5.51 3.78
N VAL A 35 17.28 5.75 3.23
CA VAL A 35 18.12 6.93 3.55
C VAL A 35 17.43 8.26 3.21
N ASP A 36 16.43 8.22 2.34
CA ASP A 36 15.68 9.40 1.90
C ASP A 36 14.41 9.64 2.75
N LEU A 37 14.19 8.84 3.80
CA LEU A 37 13.05 8.89 4.69
C LEU A 37 13.43 9.40 6.08
N ILE A 38 12.69 10.40 6.57
CA ILE A 38 12.77 10.86 7.95
C ILE A 38 11.39 10.78 8.59
N ILE A 39 11.27 10.03 9.69
CA ILE A 39 10.04 9.92 10.47
C ILE A 39 10.22 10.71 11.76
N LEU A 40 9.33 11.67 12.01
CA LEU A 40 9.47 12.60 13.14
C LEU A 40 8.98 12.03 14.49
N ARG A 41 8.11 11.02 14.48
CA ARG A 41 7.52 10.42 15.68
C ARG A 41 7.85 8.95 15.77
N HIS A 42 7.93 8.44 17.01
CA HIS A 42 8.01 7.00 17.21
C HIS A 42 6.77 6.31 16.63
N PHE A 43 6.99 5.20 15.95
CA PHE A 43 5.98 4.45 15.23
C PHE A 43 6.17 2.96 15.49
N ASP A 44 5.15 2.28 16.00
CA ASP A 44 5.16 0.82 16.15
C ASP A 44 4.79 0.17 14.82
N TYR A 45 5.73 -0.56 14.21
CA TYR A 45 5.50 -1.25 12.94
C TYR A 45 4.35 -2.28 13.00
N LYS A 46 3.96 -2.74 14.20
CA LYS A 46 2.83 -3.65 14.37
C LYS A 46 1.51 -3.04 13.87
N VAL A 47 1.40 -1.72 13.80
CA VAL A 47 0.21 -1.08 13.20
C VAL A 47 0.11 -1.29 11.68
N LEU A 48 1.20 -1.71 11.02
CA LEU A 48 1.17 -2.14 9.61
C LEU A 48 0.67 -3.57 9.45
N THR A 49 0.60 -4.35 10.54
CA THR A 49 0.19 -5.75 10.52
C THR A 49 -1.32 -5.88 10.75
N ILE A 50 -2.13 -5.33 9.85
CA ILE A 50 -3.58 -5.59 9.88
C ILE A 50 -3.89 -6.70 8.89
N LYS A 51 -4.68 -7.67 9.36
CA LYS A 51 -5.24 -8.69 8.48
C LYS A 51 -6.22 -8.02 7.50
N PRO A 52 -6.11 -8.25 6.19
CA PRO A 52 -7.06 -7.70 5.24
C PRO A 52 -8.50 -8.02 5.67
N SER A 53 -9.39 -7.05 5.56
CA SER A 53 -10.80 -7.26 5.87
C SER A 53 -11.40 -8.32 4.93
N LYS A 54 -12.53 -8.92 5.32
CA LYS A 54 -13.22 -9.88 4.43
C LYS A 54 -13.58 -9.29 3.07
N SER A 55 -13.95 -8.01 3.02
CA SER A 55 -14.26 -7.32 1.76
C SER A 55 -13.01 -7.07 0.91
N GLN A 56 -11.88 -6.74 1.53
CA GLN A 56 -10.60 -6.60 0.84
C GLN A 56 -10.11 -7.94 0.27
N LEU A 57 -10.24 -9.04 1.03
CA LEU A 57 -9.91 -10.39 0.53
C LEU A 57 -10.78 -10.78 -0.66
N ALA A 58 -12.10 -10.57 -0.57
CA ALA A 58 -13.02 -10.85 -1.67
C ALA A 58 -12.69 -10.03 -2.93
N GLU A 59 -12.30 -8.77 -2.77
CA GLU A 59 -11.88 -7.93 -3.89
C GLU A 59 -10.55 -8.40 -4.49
N MET A 60 -9.58 -8.81 -3.68
CA MET A 60 -8.32 -9.39 -4.17
C MET A 60 -8.58 -10.66 -4.98
N GLU A 61 -9.44 -11.57 -4.51
CA GLU A 61 -9.84 -12.78 -5.24
C GLU A 61 -10.55 -12.43 -6.57
N ARG A 62 -11.40 -11.41 -6.58
CA ARG A 62 -12.08 -10.95 -7.78
C ARG A 62 -11.09 -10.39 -8.81
N LEU A 63 -10.12 -9.60 -8.36
CA LEU A 63 -9.08 -9.02 -9.21
C LEU A 63 -8.15 -10.10 -9.79
N ASP A 64 -7.83 -11.14 -9.02
CA ASP A 64 -7.02 -12.27 -9.48
C ASP A 64 -7.74 -13.07 -10.59
N LYS A 65 -9.03 -13.37 -10.40
CA LYS A 65 -9.87 -13.98 -11.45
C LYS A 65 -9.90 -13.12 -12.70
N LEU A 66 -10.13 -11.81 -12.55
CA LEU A 66 -10.15 -10.88 -13.67
C LEU A 66 -8.81 -10.85 -14.43
N TYR A 67 -7.69 -10.94 -13.71
CA TYR A 67 -6.37 -11.02 -14.31
C TYR A 67 -6.22 -12.29 -15.16
N LEU A 68 -6.55 -13.48 -14.61
CA LEU A 68 -6.48 -14.75 -15.34
C LEU A 68 -7.38 -14.77 -16.58
N ASP A 69 -8.61 -14.25 -16.45
CA ASP A 69 -9.55 -14.12 -17.56
C ASP A 69 -9.01 -13.19 -18.64
N THR A 70 -8.40 -12.08 -18.23
CA THR A 70 -7.78 -11.10 -19.15
C THR A 70 -6.60 -11.73 -19.89
N GLN A 71 -5.73 -12.45 -19.20
CA GLN A 71 -4.60 -13.14 -19.83
C GLN A 71 -5.06 -14.20 -20.84
N THR A 72 -6.12 -14.94 -20.51
CA THR A 72 -6.69 -15.95 -21.41
C THR A 72 -7.31 -15.29 -22.64
N ARG A 73 -8.10 -14.23 -22.45
CA ARG A 73 -8.83 -13.55 -23.52
C ARG A 73 -7.93 -12.75 -24.47
N PHE A 74 -6.84 -12.18 -23.94
CA PHE A 74 -5.91 -11.33 -24.69
C PHE A 74 -4.51 -11.94 -24.74
N SER A 75 -4.41 -13.26 -24.82
CA SER A 75 -3.14 -14.00 -24.77
C SER A 75 -2.08 -13.47 -25.76
N GLN A 76 -2.51 -13.02 -26.94
CA GLN A 76 -1.68 -12.38 -27.96
C GLN A 76 -0.97 -11.07 -27.50
N TRP A 77 -1.44 -10.41 -26.44
CA TRP A 77 -0.83 -9.19 -25.89
C TRP A 77 0.16 -9.48 -24.76
N PHE A 78 0.23 -10.73 -24.30
CA PHE A 78 1.10 -11.18 -23.21
C PHE A 78 2.20 -12.13 -23.68
N GLN A 79 2.46 -12.20 -24.99
CA GLN A 79 3.59 -12.94 -25.60
C GLN A 79 4.90 -12.15 -25.53
#